data_AF-M1CL28-F1
#
_entry.id   AF-M1CL28-F1
#
_cell.length_a   1.000
_cell.length_b   1.000
_cell.length_c   1.000
_cell.angle_alpha   90.00
_cell.angle_beta   90.00
_cell.angle_gamma   90.00
#
_symmetry.space_group_name_H-M   'P 1'
#
loop_
_entity.id
_entity.type
_entity.pdbx_description
1 polymer ?
#
loop_
_entity_poly.entity_id
_entity_poly.type
_entity_poly.pdbx_seq_one_letter_code
_entity_poly.pdbx_strand_id
1 'polypeptide(L)'
;METSVTCCARATSLLPNVSSQQYSTSLATSRSISQPSFNSRSLKSSSLFGESLRVAPKSSLKVSRTKNSSLVTKCEIGDSLEEFLSKSTSDKGLIRLMMCMGEALRTIAFKVRTASCGGTACVNSFGDEQLAVDMLADKLLFEALTYSHFCKYACSEEVPELQDMGGPAEGGFSVAFDPLDGSSIVDTNFTVGTIFGVWPGDKLTGITGREQVAAAMGIFGPRTTYVLALKDVPGTHEFLLLDEGKWQHVKDTTEIGEGKMFSPGNLRATFDNPDYAKLIDYYVKEKYTLRYTGGMVPDVNQVFANM
;
A
#
# COMPACT_ATOMS: atom_id res chain seq x y z
N MET A 1 68.47 2.19 -13.43
CA MET A 1 69.29 0.97 -13.41
C MET A 1 68.36 -0.19 -13.17
N GLU A 2 68.15 -0.95 -14.24
CA GLU A 2 67.51 -2.25 -14.26
C GLU A 2 68.32 -3.26 -13.43
N THR A 3 67.64 -4.24 -12.83
CA THR A 3 68.00 -5.67 -12.86
C THR A 3 66.78 -6.48 -12.39
N SER A 4 65.98 -7.07 -13.29
CA SER A 4 66.03 -8.47 -13.79
C SER A 4 66.06 -9.54 -12.68
N VAL A 5 64.93 -10.25 -12.46
CA VAL A 5 64.55 -11.57 -13.03
C VAL A 5 65.41 -12.73 -12.50
N THR A 6 64.78 -13.76 -11.91
CA THR A 6 64.90 -15.17 -12.36
C THR A 6 63.85 -16.07 -11.67
N CYS A 7 63.26 -16.93 -12.51
CA CYS A 7 62.22 -17.92 -12.29
C CYS A 7 62.82 -19.32 -12.03
N CYS A 8 62.10 -20.22 -11.36
CA CYS A 8 62.12 -21.69 -11.55
C CYS A 8 61.14 -22.33 -10.55
N ALA A 9 60.53 -23.51 -10.74
CA ALA A 9 59.93 -24.22 -11.86
C ALA A 9 59.29 -25.50 -11.23
N ARG A 10 58.14 -25.90 -11.77
CA ARG A 10 57.32 -27.11 -11.55
C ARG A 10 58.02 -28.39 -11.06
N ALA A 11 57.26 -29.16 -10.26
CA ALA A 11 57.24 -30.62 -10.34
C ALA A 11 55.79 -31.15 -10.34
N THR A 12 55.49 -31.96 -11.34
CA THR A 12 54.26 -32.72 -11.60
C THR A 12 54.31 -34.11 -10.99
N SER A 13 53.17 -34.65 -10.53
CA SER A 13 52.73 -36.06 -10.58
C SER A 13 51.53 -36.26 -9.65
N LEU A 14 50.56 -37.16 -9.81
CA LEU A 14 50.05 -38.06 -10.84
C LEU A 14 48.67 -38.51 -10.25
N LEU A 15 47.59 -38.52 -11.04
CA LEU A 15 46.34 -39.23 -10.67
C LEU A 15 46.53 -40.75 -10.86
N PRO A 16 45.72 -41.60 -10.20
CA PRO A 16 44.58 -42.17 -10.94
C PRO A 16 43.27 -42.38 -10.15
N ASN A 17 42.18 -42.05 -10.83
CA ASN A 17 40.88 -42.74 -11.02
C ASN A 17 40.17 -43.58 -9.93
N VAL A 18 38.93 -43.13 -9.65
CA VAL A 18 37.61 -43.80 -9.85
C VAL A 18 37.29 -45.08 -9.05
N SER A 19 36.26 -45.00 -8.20
CA SER A 19 35.07 -45.87 -8.33
C SER A 19 33.82 -45.27 -7.69
N SER A 20 32.78 -45.20 -8.49
CA SER A 20 31.40 -44.84 -8.19
C SER A 20 30.65 -46.00 -7.56
N GLN A 21 29.88 -45.77 -6.49
CA GLN A 21 28.81 -46.69 -6.07
C GLN A 21 27.43 -46.05 -6.28
N GLN A 22 26.66 -46.74 -7.10
CA GLN A 22 25.23 -46.55 -7.37
C GLN A 22 24.43 -46.99 -6.14
N TYR A 23 23.36 -46.25 -5.81
CA TYR A 23 22.23 -46.81 -5.07
C TYR A 23 21.03 -46.90 -6.01
N SER A 24 20.56 -48.13 -6.18
CA SER A 24 19.42 -48.53 -6.99
C SER A 24 18.09 -48.26 -6.29
N THR A 25 17.07 -48.15 -7.14
CA THR A 25 15.64 -47.98 -6.94
C THR A 25 14.98 -49.04 -6.04
N SER A 26 13.91 -48.64 -5.35
CA SER A 26 12.78 -49.54 -5.08
C SER A 26 11.45 -48.80 -5.25
N LEU A 27 10.65 -49.33 -6.19
CA LEU A 27 9.22 -49.08 -6.33
C LEU A 27 8.50 -49.69 -5.12
N ALA A 28 7.54 -48.97 -4.55
CA ALA A 28 6.50 -49.56 -3.72
C ALA A 28 5.13 -49.20 -4.30
N THR A 29 4.31 -50.23 -4.38
CA THR A 29 3.10 -50.40 -5.17
C THR A 29 1.84 -49.82 -4.54
N SER A 30 0.89 -49.57 -5.42
CA SER A 30 -0.51 -49.23 -5.24
C SER A 30 -1.27 -50.12 -4.24
N ARG A 31 -2.13 -49.49 -3.44
CA ARG A 31 -3.30 -50.13 -2.81
C ARG A 31 -4.57 -49.36 -3.19
N SER A 32 -5.50 -50.09 -3.77
CA SER A 32 -6.85 -49.71 -4.15
C SER A 32 -7.87 -50.17 -3.09
N ILE A 33 -9.11 -49.67 -3.23
CA ILE A 33 -10.39 -50.07 -2.57
C ILE A 33 -10.62 -49.30 -1.25
N SER A 34 -11.72 -48.56 -1.00
CA SER A 34 -13.13 -48.70 -1.40
C SER A 34 -13.88 -47.35 -1.34
N GLN A 35 -14.89 -47.19 -2.21
CA GLN A 35 -15.97 -46.20 -2.07
C GLN A 35 -16.96 -46.61 -0.97
N PRO A 36 -17.77 -45.65 -0.48
CA PRO A 36 -19.20 -45.88 -0.58
C PRO A 36 -19.96 -44.74 -1.26
N SER A 37 -21.08 -45.19 -1.82
CA SER A 37 -22.07 -44.56 -2.66
C SER A 37 -22.94 -43.49 -1.98
N PHE A 38 -23.44 -42.61 -2.84
CA PHE A 38 -24.60 -41.72 -2.76
C PHE A 38 -25.66 -42.04 -1.69
N ASN A 39 -26.12 -40.97 -1.02
CA ASN A 39 -27.53 -40.82 -0.71
C ASN A 39 -27.95 -39.36 -0.87
N SER A 40 -28.80 -39.10 -1.85
CA SER A 40 -29.52 -37.85 -2.03
C SER A 40 -30.74 -37.84 -1.09
N ARG A 41 -30.92 -36.76 -0.34
CA ARG A 41 -32.25 -36.38 0.17
C ARG A 41 -32.47 -34.90 -0.04
N SER A 42 -33.56 -34.62 -0.74
CA SER A 42 -34.06 -33.30 -1.09
C SER A 42 -34.66 -32.56 0.11
N LEU A 43 -34.53 -31.24 0.06
CA LEU A 43 -35.52 -30.18 0.34
C LEU A 43 -36.51 -30.39 1.51
N LYS A 44 -36.57 -29.37 2.37
CA LYS A 44 -37.83 -28.65 2.66
C LYS A 44 -37.55 -27.23 3.15
N SER A 45 -37.92 -26.29 2.28
CA SER A 45 -38.27 -24.91 2.61
C SER A 45 -39.55 -24.90 3.44
N SER A 46 -39.63 -24.06 4.46
CA SER A 46 -40.89 -23.67 5.08
C SER A 46 -40.93 -22.15 5.21
N SER A 47 -41.52 -21.52 4.19
CA SER A 47 -42.12 -20.20 4.28
C SER A 47 -43.41 -20.31 5.10
N LEU A 48 -43.55 -19.46 6.12
CA LEU A 48 -44.82 -19.22 6.79
C LEU A 48 -45.32 -17.83 6.43
N PHE A 49 -46.49 -17.84 5.80
CA PHE A 49 -47.32 -16.73 5.38
C PHE A 49 -48.09 -16.11 6.56
N GLY A 50 -48.46 -14.85 6.40
CA GLY A 50 -49.64 -14.22 7.04
C GLY A 50 -49.29 -13.06 7.97
N GLU A 51 -49.93 -11.90 7.94
CA GLU A 51 -50.95 -11.32 7.07
C GLU A 51 -51.01 -9.82 7.41
N SER A 52 -51.45 -9.01 6.47
CA SER A 52 -51.62 -7.55 6.58
C SER A 52 -52.92 -7.20 7.31
N LEU A 53 -52.95 -6.04 7.98
CA LEU A 53 -53.98 -4.97 7.88
C LEU A 53 -54.10 -4.15 9.17
N ARG A 54 -53.87 -2.82 9.08
CA ARG A 54 -54.80 -1.76 9.53
C ARG A 54 -54.26 -0.37 9.19
N VAL A 55 -55.19 0.49 8.75
CA VAL A 55 -54.99 1.82 8.15
C VAL A 55 -55.51 2.92 9.11
N ALA A 56 -54.75 4.01 9.21
CA ALA A 56 -55.08 5.43 9.52
C ALA A 56 -55.53 5.85 10.94
N PRO A 57 -55.40 7.15 11.36
CA PRO A 57 -55.09 8.36 10.57
C PRO A 57 -53.97 9.29 11.12
N LYS A 58 -53.75 10.37 10.35
CA LYS A 58 -52.72 11.42 10.40
C LYS A 58 -52.83 12.36 11.63
N SER A 59 -51.67 12.79 12.15
CA SER A 59 -51.51 14.13 12.74
C SER A 59 -50.12 14.68 12.45
N SER A 60 -50.09 15.84 11.79
CA SER A 60 -48.92 16.58 11.33
C SER A 60 -48.29 17.43 12.43
N LEU A 61 -47.00 17.22 12.71
CA LEU A 61 -46.14 18.19 13.38
C LEU A 61 -44.91 18.44 12.48
N LYS A 62 -44.85 19.66 11.91
CA LYS A 62 -43.72 20.15 11.13
C LYS A 62 -42.58 20.51 12.09
N VAL A 63 -41.57 19.65 12.15
CA VAL A 63 -40.25 20.03 12.65
C VAL A 63 -39.39 20.33 11.44
N SER A 64 -39.01 21.61 11.28
CA SER A 64 -38.10 22.07 10.24
C SER A 64 -36.70 21.51 10.51
N ARG A 65 -36.37 20.38 9.90
CA ARG A 65 -34.97 19.99 9.71
C ARG A 65 -34.41 20.81 8.56
N THR A 66 -33.56 21.77 8.91
CA THR A 66 -32.59 22.38 8.00
C THR A 66 -31.75 21.27 7.38
N LYS A 67 -32.05 20.94 6.12
CA LYS A 67 -31.16 20.13 5.28
C LYS A 67 -30.03 21.05 4.83
N ASN A 68 -28.89 20.99 5.51
CA ASN A 68 -27.63 21.35 4.87
C ASN A 68 -27.30 20.21 3.88
N SER A 69 -27.83 20.28 2.66
CA SER A 69 -27.22 19.55 1.55
C SER A 69 -26.01 20.36 1.12
N SER A 70 -24.82 19.98 1.60
CA SER A 70 -23.59 20.35 0.92
C SER A 70 -23.71 19.81 -0.51
N LEU A 71 -23.74 20.73 -1.47
CA LEU A 71 -23.66 20.40 -2.89
C LEU A 71 -22.23 19.89 -3.13
N VAL A 72 -21.99 18.61 -2.88
CA VAL A 72 -20.78 17.94 -3.37
C VAL A 72 -20.91 17.96 -4.88
N THR A 73 -20.15 18.85 -5.51
CA THR A 73 -20.05 18.89 -6.97
C THR A 73 -19.42 17.56 -7.37
N LYS A 74 -20.07 16.80 -8.26
CA LYS A 74 -19.62 15.46 -8.63
C LYS A 74 -18.17 15.56 -9.15
N CYS A 75 -17.24 14.89 -8.46
CA CYS A 75 -15.88 14.73 -8.94
C CYS A 75 -15.90 13.89 -10.22
N GLU A 76 -15.18 14.32 -11.26
CA GLU A 76 -15.18 13.64 -12.55
C GLU A 76 -13.82 13.01 -12.81
N ILE A 77 -13.81 11.85 -13.46
CA ILE A 77 -12.58 11.26 -13.99
C ILE A 77 -12.02 12.23 -15.04
N GLY A 78 -10.72 12.51 -14.95
CA GLY A 78 -10.02 13.48 -15.79
C GLY A 78 -9.71 14.79 -15.10
N ASP A 79 -10.37 15.12 -13.98
CA ASP A 79 -10.05 16.27 -13.14
C ASP A 79 -8.59 16.22 -12.67
N SER A 80 -7.95 17.38 -12.54
CA SER A 80 -6.68 17.49 -11.83
C SER A 80 -6.86 17.25 -10.32
N LEU A 81 -5.77 16.93 -9.61
CA LEU A 81 -5.78 16.81 -8.15
C LEU A 81 -6.35 18.06 -7.45
N GLU A 82 -6.00 19.27 -7.93
CA GLU A 82 -6.49 20.52 -7.34
C GLU A 82 -8.00 20.70 -7.54
N GLU A 83 -8.50 20.42 -8.74
CA GLU A 83 -9.94 20.47 -9.05
C GLU A 83 -10.72 19.46 -8.21
N PHE A 84 -10.22 18.22 -8.12
CA PHE A 84 -10.81 17.19 -7.28
C PHE A 84 -10.87 17.63 -5.81
N LEU A 85 -9.74 18.07 -5.23
CA LEU A 85 -9.67 18.47 -3.82
C LEU A 85 -10.59 19.67 -3.53
N SER A 86 -10.65 20.64 -4.44
CA SER A 86 -11.51 21.83 -4.31
C SER A 86 -13.01 21.50 -4.41
N LYS A 87 -13.39 20.46 -5.18
CA LYS A 87 -14.78 19.94 -5.22
C LYS A 87 -15.11 19.08 -3.99
N SER A 88 -14.09 18.44 -3.41
CA SER A 88 -14.21 17.43 -2.36
C SER A 88 -14.23 17.98 -0.93
N THR A 89 -13.55 19.09 -0.68
CA THR A 89 -13.50 19.71 0.66
C THR A 89 -13.43 21.23 0.56
N SER A 90 -14.01 21.93 1.53
CA SER A 90 -13.87 23.38 1.67
C SER A 90 -12.65 23.79 2.50
N ASP A 91 -11.95 22.83 3.11
CA ASP A 91 -10.78 23.07 3.96
C ASP A 91 -9.54 23.37 3.10
N LYS A 92 -9.22 24.66 2.98
CA LYS A 92 -8.07 25.13 2.21
C LYS A 92 -6.72 24.64 2.75
N GLY A 93 -6.63 24.40 4.06
CA GLY A 93 -5.42 23.88 4.68
C GLY A 93 -5.17 22.44 4.27
N LEU A 94 -6.22 21.62 4.27
CA LEU A 94 -6.15 20.24 3.81
C LEU A 94 -5.82 20.17 2.30
N ILE A 95 -6.47 21.00 1.47
CA ILE A 95 -6.16 21.08 0.03
C ILE A 95 -4.66 21.39 -0.17
N ARG A 96 -4.15 22.41 0.51
CA ARG A 96 -2.74 22.83 0.39
C ARG A 96 -1.79 21.72 0.84
N LEU A 97 -2.06 21.07 1.97
CA LEU A 97 -1.26 19.96 2.48
C LEU A 97 -1.21 18.80 1.48
N MET A 98 -2.37 18.34 0.99
CA MET A 98 -2.45 17.22 0.05
C MET A 98 -1.77 17.52 -1.29
N MET A 99 -1.81 18.77 -1.77
CA MET A 99 -1.08 19.23 -2.95
C MET A 99 0.44 19.22 -2.73
N CYS A 100 0.92 19.74 -1.58
CA CYS A 100 2.34 19.71 -1.23
C CYS A 100 2.88 18.27 -1.13
N MET A 101 2.12 17.36 -0.52
CA MET A 101 2.48 15.95 -0.47
C MET A 101 2.53 15.34 -1.88
N GLY A 102 1.59 15.68 -2.77
CA GLY A 102 1.63 15.26 -4.17
C GLY A 102 2.91 15.66 -4.92
N GLU A 103 3.47 16.85 -4.65
CA GLU A 103 4.75 17.27 -5.23
C GLU A 103 5.96 16.51 -4.65
N ALA A 104 5.93 16.19 -3.35
CA ALA A 104 6.94 15.30 -2.75
C ALA A 104 6.91 13.92 -3.41
N LEU A 105 5.73 13.31 -3.56
CA LEU A 105 5.57 12.00 -4.20
C LEU A 105 6.07 12.00 -5.65
N ARG A 106 5.79 13.06 -6.41
CA ARG A 106 6.31 13.24 -7.78
C ARG A 106 7.84 13.25 -7.78
N THR A 107 8.44 13.97 -6.84
CA THR A 107 9.90 14.07 -6.72
C THR A 107 10.52 12.74 -6.30
N ILE A 108 9.95 12.06 -5.30
CA ILE A 108 10.38 10.73 -4.84
C ILE A 108 10.34 9.73 -5.99
N ALA A 109 9.26 9.70 -6.79
CA ALA A 109 9.14 8.81 -7.93
C ALA A 109 10.29 8.97 -8.94
N PHE A 110 10.72 10.21 -9.20
CA PHE A 110 11.86 10.49 -10.06
C PHE A 110 13.19 10.03 -9.42
N LYS A 111 13.34 10.26 -8.12
CA LYS A 111 14.55 9.89 -7.36
C LYS A 111 14.71 8.37 -7.24
N VAL A 112 13.63 7.63 -7.04
CA VAL A 112 13.63 6.16 -7.08
C VAL A 112 13.99 5.67 -8.50
N ARG A 113 13.36 6.22 -9.54
CA ARG A 113 13.58 5.81 -10.94
C ARG A 113 15.03 5.96 -11.41
N THR A 114 15.74 6.96 -10.89
CA THR A 114 17.11 7.31 -11.31
C THR A 114 18.16 6.98 -10.25
N ALA A 115 17.79 6.26 -9.19
CA ALA A 115 18.71 5.90 -8.12
C ALA A 115 19.84 5.01 -8.63
N SER A 116 21.04 5.25 -8.12
CA SER A 116 22.18 4.35 -8.31
C SER A 116 22.08 3.25 -7.25
N CYS A 117 21.79 2.04 -7.67
CA CYS A 117 21.79 0.86 -6.79
C CYS A 117 23.15 0.15 -6.89
N GLY A 118 23.91 0.17 -5.80
CA GLY A 118 25.20 -0.51 -5.71
C GLY A 118 25.60 -0.75 -4.26
N GLY A 119 26.10 -1.95 -3.95
CA GLY A 119 26.48 -2.30 -2.58
C GLY A 119 25.26 -2.59 -1.70
N THR A 120 25.16 -1.91 -0.56
CA THR A 120 24.14 -2.16 0.49
C THR A 120 22.93 -1.21 0.44
N ALA A 121 22.86 -0.28 -0.52
CA ALA A 121 21.77 0.69 -0.62
C ALA A 121 21.56 1.21 -2.06
N CYS A 122 20.35 1.70 -2.32
CA CYS A 122 20.06 2.53 -3.50
C CYS A 122 20.11 4.00 -3.10
N VAL A 123 20.87 4.80 -3.84
CA VAL A 123 21.20 6.19 -3.47
C VAL A 123 20.90 7.17 -4.60
N ASN A 124 20.49 8.38 -4.25
CA ASN A 124 20.32 9.50 -5.18
C ASN A 124 20.77 10.80 -4.51
N SER A 125 20.93 11.87 -5.28
CA SER A 125 21.35 13.18 -4.76
C SER A 125 20.19 13.98 -4.18
N PHE A 126 20.42 14.69 -3.09
CA PHE A 126 19.53 15.70 -2.54
C PHE A 126 20.36 16.93 -2.16
N GLY A 127 20.13 18.06 -2.83
CA GLY A 127 21.08 19.17 -2.80
C GLY A 127 22.47 18.71 -3.25
N ASP A 128 23.47 18.88 -2.38
CA ASP A 128 24.86 18.47 -2.60
C ASP A 128 25.21 17.10 -1.97
N GLU A 129 24.27 16.46 -1.29
CA GLU A 129 24.48 15.18 -0.58
C GLU A 129 23.99 13.98 -1.40
N GLN A 130 24.66 12.83 -1.25
CA GLN A 130 24.17 11.54 -1.75
C GLN A 130 23.57 10.76 -0.58
N LEU A 131 22.28 10.42 -0.68
CA LEU A 131 21.50 9.79 0.38
C LEU A 131 20.86 8.50 -0.10
N ALA A 132 20.64 7.57 0.83
CA ALA A 132 19.75 6.44 0.58
C ALA A 132 18.33 6.96 0.26
N VAL A 133 17.64 6.28 -0.66
CA VAL A 133 16.36 6.77 -1.22
C VAL A 133 15.23 6.89 -0.20
N ASP A 134 15.27 6.09 0.87
CA ASP A 134 14.40 6.17 2.04
C ASP A 134 14.60 7.49 2.81
N MET A 135 15.83 7.79 3.23
CA MET A 135 16.19 9.04 3.92
C MET A 135 15.97 10.28 3.05
N LEU A 136 16.12 10.12 1.72
CA LEU A 136 15.80 11.18 0.78
C LEU A 136 14.29 11.44 0.74
N ALA A 137 13.47 10.39 0.67
CA ALA A 137 12.02 10.51 0.71
C ALA A 137 11.54 11.13 2.03
N ASP A 138 12.16 10.74 3.15
CA ASP A 138 11.90 11.31 4.47
C ASP A 138 12.10 12.84 4.50
N LYS A 139 13.26 13.32 4.04
CA LYS A 139 13.55 14.75 3.92
C LYS A 139 12.54 15.49 3.05
N LEU A 140 12.20 14.94 1.88
CA LEU A 140 11.23 15.54 0.95
C LEU A 140 9.83 15.68 1.57
N LEU A 141 9.41 14.69 2.35
CA LEU A 141 8.09 14.72 3.00
C LEU A 141 8.05 15.74 4.14
N PHE A 142 9.08 15.80 5.00
CA PHE A 142 9.18 16.85 6.02
C PHE A 142 9.22 18.26 5.40
N GLU A 143 9.97 18.45 4.31
CA GLU A 143 9.99 19.72 3.58
C GLU A 143 8.61 20.08 3.03
N ALA A 144 7.92 19.14 2.38
CA ALA A 144 6.57 19.38 1.86
C ALA A 144 5.57 19.74 2.96
N LEU A 145 5.66 19.09 4.13
CA LEU A 145 4.83 19.41 5.29
C LEU A 145 5.14 20.80 5.85
N THR A 146 6.42 21.20 5.89
CA THR A 146 6.84 22.56 6.27
C THR A 146 6.32 23.61 5.28
N TYR A 147 6.47 23.37 3.96
CA TYR A 147 5.99 24.25 2.88
C TYR A 147 4.47 24.32 2.75
N SER A 148 3.76 23.38 3.36
CA SER A 148 2.30 23.46 3.45
C SER A 148 1.85 24.59 4.36
N HIS A 149 2.63 24.92 5.41
CA HIS A 149 2.27 25.82 6.51
C HIS A 149 1.04 25.40 7.35
N PHE A 150 0.46 24.23 7.08
CA PHE A 150 -0.73 23.70 7.78
C PHE A 150 -0.43 22.48 8.63
N CYS A 151 0.79 21.95 8.60
CA CYS A 151 1.22 20.85 9.46
C CYS A 151 1.82 21.38 10.76
N LYS A 152 1.28 21.01 11.92
CA LYS A 152 1.84 21.29 13.24
C LYS A 152 2.93 20.28 13.58
N TYR A 153 2.60 18.99 13.58
CA TYR A 153 3.58 17.94 13.87
C TYR A 153 3.63 16.89 12.77
N ALA A 154 4.83 16.40 12.51
CA ALA A 154 5.09 15.29 11.61
C ALA A 154 5.85 14.18 12.34
N CYS A 155 5.57 12.92 12.01
CA CYS A 155 6.26 11.76 12.55
C CYS A 155 6.54 10.75 11.43
N SER A 156 7.80 10.37 11.28
CA SER A 156 8.25 9.40 10.28
C SER A 156 8.48 8.04 10.91
N GLU A 157 8.33 6.94 10.15
CA GLU A 157 8.81 5.63 10.58
C GLU A 157 10.33 5.62 10.84
N GLU A 158 11.11 6.35 10.03
CA GLU A 158 12.58 6.37 10.11
C GLU A 158 13.09 7.14 11.34
N VAL A 159 12.33 8.16 11.74
CA VAL A 159 12.59 8.98 12.94
C VAL A 159 11.28 9.11 13.71
N PRO A 160 10.98 8.16 14.64
CA PRO A 160 9.70 8.09 15.36
C PRO A 160 9.60 9.10 16.51
N GLU A 161 10.12 10.31 16.28
CA GLU A 161 9.99 11.46 17.15
C GLU A 161 9.10 12.51 16.48
N LEU A 162 8.24 13.16 17.28
CA LEU A 162 7.39 14.25 16.82
C LEU A 162 8.24 15.46 16.44
N GLN A 163 8.23 15.84 15.17
CA GLN A 163 8.91 17.02 14.66
C GLN A 163 7.91 18.16 14.42
N ASP A 164 8.21 19.37 14.92
CA ASP A 164 7.38 20.56 14.72
C ASP A 164 7.61 21.15 13.33
N MET A 165 6.57 21.16 12.50
CA MET A 165 6.61 21.68 11.13
C MET A 165 6.21 23.17 11.05
N GLY A 166 5.91 23.80 12.20
CA GLY A 166 5.64 25.24 12.30
C GLY A 166 4.22 25.69 11.93
N GLY A 167 3.33 24.77 11.55
CA GLY A 167 1.91 25.06 11.30
C GLY A 167 1.08 25.25 12.58
N PRO A 168 -0.19 25.66 12.44
CA PRO A 168 -1.07 25.96 13.57
C PRO A 168 -1.58 24.68 14.24
N ALA A 169 -1.75 24.70 15.56
CA ALA A 169 -2.41 23.61 16.28
C ALA A 169 -3.93 23.62 16.03
N GLU A 170 -4.58 24.78 16.13
CA GLU A 170 -6.00 24.93 15.82
C GLU A 170 -6.19 25.19 14.31
N GLY A 171 -7.02 24.38 13.65
CA GLY A 171 -7.23 24.47 12.21
C GLY A 171 -6.06 23.98 11.35
N GLY A 172 -5.00 23.41 11.96
CA GLY A 172 -3.96 22.67 11.26
C GLY A 172 -4.04 21.17 11.50
N PHE A 173 -2.98 20.47 11.07
CA PHE A 173 -2.93 19.02 11.01
C PHE A 173 -1.66 18.46 11.61
N SER A 174 -1.69 17.20 12.01
CA SER A 174 -0.49 16.40 12.27
C SER A 174 -0.46 15.20 11.34
N VAL A 175 0.73 14.85 10.84
CA VAL A 175 0.91 13.83 9.80
C VAL A 175 1.86 12.74 10.27
N ALA A 176 1.47 11.48 10.14
CA ALA A 176 2.37 10.35 10.29
C ALA A 176 2.61 9.70 8.92
N PHE A 177 3.84 9.31 8.62
CA PHE A 177 4.18 8.72 7.32
C PHE A 177 5.27 7.66 7.39
N ASP A 178 5.19 6.69 6.48
CA ASP A 178 6.28 5.82 6.07
C ASP A 178 6.82 6.38 4.75
N PRO A 179 8.07 6.88 4.71
CA PRO A 179 8.59 7.59 3.56
C PRO A 179 8.79 6.69 2.33
N LEU A 180 9.16 5.42 2.52
CA LEU A 180 9.44 4.50 1.41
C LEU A 180 9.29 3.02 1.82
N ASP A 181 8.05 2.56 1.94
CA ASP A 181 7.68 1.14 2.03
C ASP A 181 8.32 0.35 0.89
N GLY A 182 9.06 -0.70 1.26
CA GLY A 182 9.80 -1.53 0.32
C GLY A 182 11.14 -0.94 -0.14
N SER A 183 11.70 0.05 0.55
CA SER A 183 13.03 0.64 0.25
C SER A 183 14.13 -0.42 0.03
N SER A 184 14.11 -1.49 0.82
CA SER A 184 15.07 -2.60 0.75
C SER A 184 15.04 -3.43 -0.54
N ILE A 185 13.97 -3.33 -1.33
CA ILE A 185 13.78 -4.09 -2.59
C ILE A 185 13.79 -3.20 -3.84
N VAL A 186 14.20 -1.94 -3.71
CA VAL A 186 14.31 -1.00 -4.85
C VAL A 186 15.28 -1.52 -5.92
N ASP A 187 16.36 -2.19 -5.52
CA ASP A 187 17.35 -2.79 -6.43
C ASP A 187 16.79 -3.91 -7.31
N THR A 188 15.77 -4.62 -6.83
CA THR A 188 15.04 -5.64 -7.59
C THR A 188 14.05 -5.05 -8.60
N ASN A 189 13.87 -3.72 -8.59
CA ASN A 189 12.93 -3.00 -9.43
C ASN A 189 11.46 -3.42 -9.22
N PHE A 190 11.14 -3.90 -8.01
CA PHE A 190 9.75 -4.12 -7.58
C PHE A 190 9.09 -2.77 -7.27
N THR A 191 7.75 -2.75 -7.30
CA THR A 191 7.00 -1.55 -6.91
C THR A 191 7.17 -1.29 -5.42
N VAL A 192 7.42 -0.03 -5.08
CA VAL A 192 7.57 0.50 -3.71
C VAL A 192 6.63 1.70 -3.54
N GLY A 193 6.55 2.29 -2.35
CA GLY A 193 5.68 3.46 -2.17
C GLY A 193 5.84 4.21 -0.87
N THR A 194 5.11 5.30 -0.74
CA THR A 194 5.01 6.12 0.48
C THR A 194 3.61 5.97 1.05
N ILE A 195 3.46 5.94 2.38
CA ILE A 195 2.16 5.94 3.06
C ILE A 195 2.10 7.14 4.00
N PHE A 196 0.96 7.84 4.06
CA PHE A 196 0.74 8.83 5.12
C PHE A 196 -0.72 8.96 5.54
N GLY A 197 -0.90 9.32 6.81
CA GLY A 197 -2.19 9.67 7.39
C GLY A 197 -2.18 11.11 7.91
N VAL A 198 -3.32 11.78 7.80
CA VAL A 198 -3.51 13.18 8.20
C VAL A 198 -4.58 13.27 9.28
N TRP A 199 -4.21 13.79 10.44
CA TRP A 199 -5.12 14.04 11.57
C TRP A 199 -5.26 15.54 11.82
N PRO A 200 -6.43 16.01 12.28
CA PRO A 200 -6.58 17.39 12.71
C PRO A 200 -5.85 17.61 14.06
N GLY A 201 -5.33 18.82 14.27
CA GLY A 201 -4.73 19.22 15.53
C GLY A 201 -3.26 18.85 15.66
N ASP A 202 -2.82 18.67 16.90
CA ASP A 202 -1.42 18.66 17.34
C ASP A 202 -0.99 17.35 18.02
N LYS A 203 -1.66 16.24 17.68
CA LYS A 203 -1.39 14.93 18.30
C LYS A 203 -1.25 13.84 17.26
N LEU A 204 -0.31 12.92 17.52
CA LEU A 204 -0.17 11.64 16.82
C LEU A 204 -0.24 10.42 17.77
N THR A 205 -0.54 10.65 19.04
CA THR A 205 -0.74 9.61 20.07
C THR A 205 -2.06 9.81 20.79
N GLY A 206 -2.64 8.72 21.31
CA GLY A 206 -3.97 8.75 21.93
C GLY A 206 -5.12 9.05 20.97
N ILE A 207 -4.86 8.94 19.66
CA ILE A 207 -5.81 9.11 18.56
C ILE A 207 -6.05 7.77 17.86
N THR A 208 -7.10 7.68 17.06
CA THR A 208 -7.44 6.51 16.27
C THR A 208 -7.40 6.78 14.77
N GLY A 209 -7.30 5.72 13.96
CA GLY A 209 -7.38 5.84 12.50
C GLY A 209 -8.71 6.42 12.00
N ARG A 210 -9.80 6.35 12.79
CA ARG A 210 -11.11 6.93 12.46
C ARG A 210 -11.11 8.46 12.53
N GLU A 211 -10.15 9.05 13.23
CA GLU A 211 -10.02 10.49 13.39
C GLU A 211 -9.30 11.16 12.23
N GLN A 212 -8.69 10.38 11.33
CA GLN A 212 -8.06 10.90 10.11
C GLN A 212 -9.07 11.74 9.29
N VAL A 213 -8.58 12.85 8.74
CA VAL A 213 -9.29 13.67 7.75
C VAL A 213 -8.94 13.28 6.33
N ALA A 214 -7.73 12.75 6.12
CA ALA A 214 -7.26 12.17 4.87
C ALA A 214 -6.24 11.07 5.15
N ALA A 215 -6.11 10.14 4.22
CA ALA A 215 -5.02 9.17 4.16
C ALA A 215 -4.67 8.91 2.71
N ALA A 216 -3.41 8.66 2.41
CA ALA A 216 -3.00 8.40 1.04
C ALA A 216 -1.71 7.59 0.94
N MET A 217 -1.47 7.08 -0.26
CA MET A 217 -0.24 6.42 -0.64
C MET A 217 0.24 6.85 -2.02
N GLY A 218 1.54 7.08 -2.14
CA GLY A 218 2.22 7.22 -3.43
C GLY A 218 2.78 5.88 -3.85
N ILE A 219 2.49 5.43 -5.07
CA ILE A 219 2.93 4.15 -5.60
C ILE A 219 3.94 4.41 -6.72
N PHE A 220 5.15 3.86 -6.55
CA PHE A 220 6.27 4.01 -7.47
C PHE A 220 6.51 2.70 -8.21
N GLY A 221 5.64 2.43 -9.19
CA GLY A 221 5.74 1.26 -10.06
C GLY A 221 6.11 1.64 -11.50
N PRO A 222 5.73 0.83 -12.50
CA PRO A 222 5.87 1.23 -13.91
C PRO A 222 5.04 2.48 -14.24
N ARG A 223 3.99 2.74 -13.45
CA ARG A 223 3.25 3.99 -13.37
C ARG A 223 3.48 4.60 -12.00
N THR A 224 3.49 5.93 -11.94
CA THR A 224 3.46 6.65 -10.68
C THR A 224 2.04 7.09 -10.39
N THR A 225 1.45 6.59 -9.31
CA THR A 225 0.08 6.90 -8.94
C THR A 225 -0.01 7.40 -7.51
N TYR A 226 -0.99 8.25 -7.25
CA TYR A 226 -1.28 8.79 -5.93
C TYR A 226 -2.71 8.42 -5.58
N VAL A 227 -2.89 7.53 -4.60
CA VAL A 227 -4.20 7.03 -4.18
C VAL A 227 -4.53 7.66 -2.84
N LEU A 228 -5.67 8.35 -2.75
CA LEU A 228 -6.09 9.05 -1.54
C LEU A 228 -7.53 8.73 -1.16
N ALA A 229 -7.82 8.89 0.12
CA ALA A 229 -9.15 8.84 0.71
C ALA A 229 -9.35 10.08 1.58
N LEU A 230 -10.53 10.70 1.50
CA LEU A 230 -10.92 11.83 2.34
C LEU A 230 -12.10 11.40 3.20
N LYS A 231 -12.10 11.77 4.48
CA LYS A 231 -13.07 11.26 5.48
C LYS A 231 -14.53 11.41 5.06
N ASP A 232 -14.87 12.57 4.49
CA ASP A 232 -16.25 12.94 4.16
C ASP A 232 -16.57 12.74 2.66
N VAL A 233 -15.67 12.12 1.89
CA VAL A 233 -15.85 11.84 0.47
C VAL A 233 -15.96 10.34 0.26
N PRO A 234 -17.03 9.83 -0.40
CA PRO A 234 -17.18 8.41 -0.63
C PRO A 234 -16.10 7.84 -1.56
N GLY A 235 -15.48 6.74 -1.11
CA GLY A 235 -14.56 5.95 -1.92
C GLY A 235 -13.08 6.34 -1.76
N THR A 236 -12.25 5.69 -2.55
CA THR A 236 -10.83 6.02 -2.74
C THR A 236 -10.59 6.44 -4.17
N HIS A 237 -9.66 7.38 -4.35
CA HIS A 237 -9.46 8.10 -5.62
C HIS A 237 -8.01 7.94 -6.07
N GLU A 238 -7.81 7.43 -7.28
CA GLU A 238 -6.49 7.22 -7.87
C GLU A 238 -6.18 8.32 -8.87
N PHE A 239 -4.99 8.91 -8.72
CA PHE A 239 -4.44 9.90 -9.63
C PHE A 239 -3.20 9.34 -10.32
N LEU A 240 -3.13 9.51 -11.64
CA LEU A 240 -1.96 9.18 -12.44
C LEU A 240 -1.07 10.42 -12.58
N LEU A 241 0.24 10.27 -12.39
CA LEU A 241 1.22 11.27 -12.78
C LEU A 241 1.40 11.25 -14.30
N LEU A 242 1.04 12.35 -14.97
CA LEU A 242 1.25 12.56 -16.40
C LEU A 242 2.68 13.06 -16.69
N ASP A 243 3.10 12.96 -17.95
CA ASP A 243 4.44 13.35 -18.40
C ASP A 243 4.74 14.84 -18.18
N GLU A 244 3.70 15.69 -18.22
CA GLU A 244 3.81 17.13 -17.92
C GLU A 244 3.94 17.41 -16.40
N GLY A 245 3.90 16.37 -15.57
CA GLY A 245 4.06 16.45 -14.13
C GLY A 245 2.77 16.76 -13.36
N LYS A 246 1.60 16.61 -13.99
CA LYS A 246 0.30 16.82 -13.35
C LYS A 246 -0.31 15.50 -12.87
N TRP A 247 -1.02 15.56 -11.75
CA TRP A 247 -1.84 14.46 -11.23
C TRP A 247 -3.25 14.53 -11.84
N GLN A 248 -3.63 13.50 -12.61
CA GLN A 248 -4.95 13.37 -13.22
C GLN A 248 -5.75 12.27 -12.56
N HIS A 249 -7.00 12.55 -12.19
CA HIS A 249 -7.93 11.59 -11.61
C HIS A 249 -8.30 10.51 -12.65
N VAL A 250 -8.03 9.23 -12.35
CA VAL A 250 -8.23 8.13 -13.31
C VAL A 250 -9.19 7.05 -12.85
N LYS A 251 -9.43 6.91 -11.53
CA LYS A 251 -10.27 5.82 -11.01
C LYS A 251 -10.83 6.14 -9.62
N ASP A 252 -12.10 5.83 -9.44
CA ASP A 252 -12.80 5.77 -8.16
C ASP A 252 -12.98 4.31 -7.72
N THR A 253 -12.84 4.04 -6.43
CA THR A 253 -13.14 2.73 -5.83
C THR A 253 -14.06 2.91 -4.63
N THR A 254 -15.33 2.51 -4.76
CA THR A 254 -16.34 2.66 -3.70
C THR A 254 -16.70 1.34 -3.01
N GLU A 255 -16.40 0.22 -3.65
CA GLU A 255 -16.73 -1.12 -3.18
C GLU A 255 -15.54 -2.04 -3.44
N ILE A 256 -15.38 -3.08 -2.62
CA ILE A 256 -14.41 -4.15 -2.83
C ILE A 256 -15.22 -5.45 -2.82
N GLY A 257 -15.28 -6.12 -3.98
CA GLY A 257 -16.00 -7.38 -4.13
C GLY A 257 -15.23 -8.58 -3.59
N GLU A 258 -15.91 -9.73 -3.52
CA GLU A 258 -15.28 -11.02 -3.25
C GLU A 258 -14.41 -11.46 -4.43
N GLY A 259 -13.21 -11.96 -4.13
CA GLY A 259 -12.23 -12.37 -5.13
C GLY A 259 -11.45 -13.63 -4.75
N LYS A 260 -10.69 -14.16 -5.72
CA LYS A 260 -9.80 -15.32 -5.54
C LYS A 260 -8.32 -14.93 -5.60
N MET A 261 -7.92 -13.99 -4.74
CA MET A 261 -6.54 -13.54 -4.59
C MET A 261 -6.19 -13.42 -3.09
N PHE A 262 -4.94 -13.71 -2.74
CA PHE A 262 -4.44 -13.52 -1.38
C PHE A 262 -2.98 -13.04 -1.38
N SER A 263 -2.64 -12.24 -0.36
CA SER A 263 -1.33 -11.62 -0.17
C SER A 263 -0.85 -11.84 1.28
N PRO A 264 -0.21 -13.00 1.57
CA PRO A 264 0.04 -13.43 2.94
C PRO A 264 1.32 -12.81 3.53
N GLY A 265 1.16 -11.75 4.32
CA GLY A 265 2.24 -11.20 5.14
C GLY A 265 2.75 -12.20 6.18
N ASN A 266 4.06 -12.17 6.45
CA ASN A 266 4.68 -13.00 7.51
C ASN A 266 4.34 -14.50 7.41
N LEU A 267 4.33 -15.08 6.20
CA LEU A 267 3.93 -16.48 5.96
C LEU A 267 4.65 -17.49 6.88
N ARG A 268 5.89 -17.23 7.31
CA ARG A 268 6.62 -18.06 8.26
C ARG A 268 5.87 -18.34 9.57
N ALA A 269 4.96 -17.45 9.98
CA ALA A 269 4.16 -17.60 11.19
C ALA A 269 3.14 -18.75 11.10
N THR A 270 2.90 -19.35 9.93
CA THR A 270 2.11 -20.58 9.85
C THR A 270 2.80 -21.77 10.54
N PHE A 271 4.09 -21.65 10.86
CA PHE A 271 4.84 -22.69 11.55
C PHE A 271 4.31 -22.95 12.97
N ASP A 272 3.98 -21.89 13.71
CA ASP A 272 3.57 -21.92 15.11
C ASP A 272 2.19 -21.30 15.39
N ASN A 273 1.54 -20.73 14.36
CA ASN A 273 0.14 -20.28 14.43
C ASN A 273 -0.77 -21.22 13.62
N PRO A 274 -1.47 -22.18 14.26
CA PRO A 274 -2.32 -23.15 13.57
C PRO A 274 -3.55 -22.53 12.90
N ASP A 275 -4.07 -21.42 13.45
CA ASP A 275 -5.21 -20.72 12.83
C ASP A 275 -4.78 -20.02 11.54
N TYR A 276 -3.58 -19.44 11.51
CA TYR A 276 -3.06 -18.85 10.29
C TYR A 276 -2.71 -19.91 9.24
N ALA A 277 -2.12 -21.04 9.65
CA ALA A 277 -1.88 -22.18 8.77
C ALA A 277 -3.17 -22.68 8.10
N LYS A 278 -4.25 -22.79 8.88
CA LYS A 278 -5.57 -23.20 8.39
C LYS A 278 -6.15 -22.21 7.37
N LEU A 279 -5.92 -20.91 7.55
CA LEU A 279 -6.35 -19.87 6.61
C LEU A 279 -5.60 -19.97 5.27
N ILE A 280 -4.28 -20.15 5.31
CA ILE A 280 -3.47 -20.34 4.09
C ILE A 280 -3.88 -21.62 3.36
N ASP A 281 -4.09 -22.72 4.09
CA ASP A 281 -4.58 -23.98 3.53
C ASP A 281 -5.92 -23.82 2.79
N TYR A 282 -6.82 -22.98 3.31
CA TYR A 282 -8.09 -22.68 2.65
C TYR A 282 -7.86 -22.01 1.28
N TYR A 283 -7.04 -20.97 1.22
CA TYR A 283 -6.74 -20.28 -0.04
C TYR A 283 -6.07 -21.19 -1.06
N VAL A 284 -5.14 -22.04 -0.62
CA VAL A 284 -4.47 -23.03 -1.48
C VAL A 284 -5.47 -24.06 -2.03
N LYS A 285 -6.35 -24.60 -1.18
CA LYS A 285 -7.39 -25.57 -1.59
C LYS A 285 -8.36 -24.97 -2.61
N GLU A 286 -8.76 -23.72 -2.39
CA GLU A 286 -9.67 -22.99 -3.27
C GLU A 286 -9.00 -22.40 -4.53
N LYS A 287 -7.69 -22.65 -4.70
CA LYS A 287 -6.87 -22.22 -5.84
C LYS A 287 -6.85 -20.70 -6.01
N TYR A 288 -6.74 -19.96 -4.92
CA TYR A 288 -6.57 -18.52 -4.96
C TYR A 288 -5.22 -18.15 -5.58
N THR A 289 -5.16 -17.00 -6.25
CA THR A 289 -3.94 -16.45 -6.84
C THR A 289 -3.08 -15.80 -5.76
N LEU A 290 -1.81 -16.22 -5.65
CA LEU A 290 -0.83 -15.59 -4.76
C LEU A 290 -0.19 -14.37 -5.41
N ARG A 291 -0.22 -13.22 -4.74
CA ARG A 291 0.52 -12.00 -5.12
C ARG A 291 1.00 -11.28 -3.86
N TYR A 292 2.30 -11.39 -3.56
CA TYR A 292 2.91 -10.78 -2.39
C TYR A 292 4.34 -10.38 -2.73
N THR A 293 4.67 -9.11 -2.51
CA THR A 293 6.01 -8.56 -2.73
C THR A 293 6.75 -8.31 -1.42
N GLY A 294 6.03 -8.21 -0.31
CA GLY A 294 6.58 -7.80 0.98
C GLY A 294 6.49 -6.30 1.25
N GLY A 295 6.13 -5.49 0.25
CA GLY A 295 5.81 -4.07 0.43
C GLY A 295 4.31 -3.89 0.65
N MET A 296 3.92 -3.23 1.73
CA MET A 296 2.51 -2.97 2.06
C MET A 296 1.79 -2.19 0.95
N VAL A 297 2.43 -1.18 0.35
CA VAL A 297 1.84 -0.32 -0.68
C VAL A 297 1.34 -1.12 -1.88
N PRO A 298 2.19 -1.85 -2.64
CA PRO A 298 1.73 -2.62 -3.78
C PRO A 298 0.76 -3.75 -3.38
N ASP A 299 1.02 -4.42 -2.26
CA ASP A 299 0.26 -5.60 -1.84
C ASP A 299 -1.16 -5.27 -1.35
N VAL A 300 -1.35 -4.07 -0.78
CA VAL A 300 -2.68 -3.54 -0.43
C VAL A 300 -3.31 -2.83 -1.64
N ASN A 301 -2.54 -2.09 -2.44
CA ASN A 301 -3.09 -1.34 -3.59
C ASN A 301 -3.79 -2.26 -4.61
N GLN A 302 -3.26 -3.46 -4.83
CA GLN A 302 -3.87 -4.44 -5.74
C GLN A 302 -5.28 -4.90 -5.31
N VAL A 303 -5.67 -4.72 -4.05
CA VAL A 303 -7.04 -4.99 -3.58
C VAL A 303 -8.01 -3.97 -4.16
N PHE A 304 -7.59 -2.71 -4.30
CA PHE A 304 -8.39 -1.67 -4.94
C PHE A 304 -8.39 -1.81 -6.46
N ALA A 305 -7.29 -2.27 -7.07
CA ALA A 305 -7.12 -2.31 -8.52
C ALA A 305 -7.81 -3.48 -9.23
N ASN A 306 -8.00 -4.63 -8.57
CA ASN A 306 -8.50 -5.86 -9.19
C ASN A 306 -10.04 -5.96 -9.23
N MET A 307 -10.70 -4.98 -9.85
CA MET A 307 -12.14 -5.08 -10.22
C MET A 307 -12.33 -4.96 -11.72
#